data_AF-A0A550GK23-F1
#
_entry.id   AF-A0A550GK23-F1
#
_cell.length_a   1.000
_cell.length_b   1.000
_cell.length_c   1.000
_cell.angle_alpha   90.00
_cell.angle_beta   90.00
_cell.angle_gamma   90.00
#
_symmetry.space_group_name_H-M   'P 1'
#
loop_
_entity.id
_entity.type
_entity.pdbx_description
1 polymer ?
#
loop_
_entity_poly.entity_id
_entity_poly.type
_entity_poly.pdbx_seq_one_letter_code
_entity_poly.pdbx_strand_id
1 'polypeptide(L)'
;MSDELPGVSMYCRVNDEESCTVHRDTPLIISVSMVNDVAATAASHNAPIEDEIRRLEERLEAGHMDQEEFDAAAERLRREMVRIKVYRIGGPGGWLHFIKIQSLTGEEWGDVDWPLWPLTHHPEVEVAEIDASTTCYVELGFDPDDPKRPEGELQIRAVAKLFGDETIESEAARVNFLAEGLPKAERAKEEVLVAKGEYALKRGLHDEALRHVQAVLKAKPSSIPALGLLAEIEESRGNLKEALTAFETAFDEFRKQSKMRDPPRYFIKKIRLLRARLEPEQA
;
A
#
# COMPACT_ATOMS: atom_id res chain seq x y z
N MET A 1 -34.37 -7.08 10.38
CA MET A 1 -32.96 -7.05 10.80
C MET A 1 -32.23 -6.32 9.71
N SER A 2 -31.90 -5.06 9.96
CA SER A 2 -30.99 -4.33 9.07
C SER A 2 -29.62 -4.95 9.34
N ASP A 3 -29.07 -5.69 8.38
CA ASP A 3 -27.67 -6.09 8.45
C ASP A 3 -26.85 -4.79 8.50
N GLU A 4 -26.44 -4.39 9.70
CA GLU A 4 -25.47 -3.32 9.86
C GLU A 4 -24.21 -3.80 9.13
N LEU A 5 -23.90 -3.15 8.01
CA LEU A 5 -22.69 -3.43 7.26
C LEU A 5 -21.49 -3.32 8.20
N PRO A 6 -20.52 -4.25 8.12
CA PRO A 6 -19.31 -4.15 8.93
C PRO A 6 -18.67 -2.79 8.70
N GLY A 7 -18.31 -2.08 9.77
CA GLY A 7 -17.74 -0.74 9.63
C GLY A 7 -16.36 -0.73 8.97
N VAL A 8 -15.64 -1.84 9.02
CA VAL A 8 -14.32 -2.02 8.39
C VAL A 8 -14.41 -3.09 7.30
N SER A 9 -13.94 -2.73 6.11
CA SER A 9 -13.71 -3.65 5.01
C SER A 9 -12.24 -4.07 4.98
N MET A 10 -11.98 -5.33 4.64
CA MET A 10 -10.63 -5.84 4.43
C MET A 10 -10.51 -6.52 3.08
N TYR A 11 -9.43 -6.23 2.38
CA TYR A 11 -9.12 -6.77 1.06
C TYR A 11 -7.81 -7.54 1.13
N CYS A 12 -7.77 -8.70 0.48
CA CYS A 12 -6.57 -9.52 0.31
C CYS A 12 -6.40 -9.79 -1.18
N ARG A 13 -5.26 -9.41 -1.75
CA ARG A 13 -4.90 -9.65 -3.14
C ARG A 13 -3.56 -10.33 -3.22
N VAL A 14 -3.36 -11.12 -4.27
CA VAL A 14 -2.12 -11.83 -4.52
C VAL A 14 -1.56 -11.37 -5.86
N ASN A 15 -0.36 -10.80 -5.83
CA ASN A 15 0.25 -10.08 -6.95
C ASN A 15 -0.73 -9.05 -7.57
N ASP A 16 -1.41 -8.30 -6.70
CA ASP A 16 -2.44 -7.30 -7.01
C ASP A 16 -3.71 -7.82 -7.71
N GLU A 17 -3.89 -9.14 -7.78
CA GLU A 17 -5.06 -9.78 -8.37
C GLU A 17 -5.89 -10.56 -7.33
N GLU A 18 -7.19 -10.69 -7.57
CA GLU A 18 -8.10 -11.56 -6.79
C GLU A 18 -8.01 -13.03 -7.24
N SER A 19 -7.48 -13.27 -8.43
CA SER A 19 -7.30 -14.61 -9.00
C SER A 19 -6.07 -14.64 -9.89
N CYS A 20 -4.98 -15.29 -9.46
CA CYS A 20 -3.75 -15.35 -10.24
C CYS A 20 -3.13 -16.75 -10.31
N THR A 21 -2.18 -16.91 -11.23
CA THR A 21 -1.30 -18.08 -11.33
C THR A 21 0.12 -17.66 -10.98
N VAL A 22 0.76 -18.39 -10.06
CA VAL A 22 2.08 -18.05 -9.57
C VAL A 22 3.03 -19.21 -9.86
N HIS A 23 4.06 -18.93 -10.66
CA HIS A 23 5.09 -19.90 -11.00
C HIS A 23 6.07 -20.09 -9.85
N ARG A 24 6.77 -21.24 -9.81
CA ARG A 24 7.73 -21.54 -8.76
C ARG A 24 8.79 -20.46 -8.57
N ASP A 25 9.32 -19.92 -9.66
CA ASP A 25 10.43 -18.96 -9.65
C ASP A 25 9.98 -17.49 -9.70
N THR A 26 8.70 -17.20 -9.41
CA THR A 26 8.18 -15.83 -9.33
C THR A 26 7.87 -15.46 -7.88
N PRO A 27 8.20 -14.23 -7.45
CA PRO A 27 7.77 -13.75 -6.14
C PRO A 27 6.25 -13.87 -5.96
N LEU A 28 5.84 -14.14 -4.73
CA LEU A 28 4.45 -14.04 -4.30
C LEU A 28 4.37 -12.86 -3.33
N ILE A 29 3.51 -11.90 -3.66
CA ILE A 29 3.22 -10.73 -2.85
C ILE A 29 1.75 -10.79 -2.46
N ILE A 30 1.46 -10.78 -1.16
CA ILE A 30 0.12 -10.72 -0.62
C ILE A 30 -0.11 -9.30 -0.10
N SER A 31 -0.99 -8.56 -0.77
CA SER A 31 -1.38 -7.20 -0.41
C SER A 31 -2.63 -7.26 0.45
N VAL A 32 -2.55 -6.75 1.69
CA VAL A 32 -3.68 -6.64 2.61
C VAL A 32 -3.99 -5.17 2.86
N SER A 33 -5.24 -4.76 2.69
CA SER A 33 -5.70 -3.42 3.07
C SER A 33 -6.96 -3.47 3.93
N MET A 34 -7.03 -2.57 4.89
CA MET A 34 -8.18 -2.39 5.78
C MET A 34 -8.59 -0.91 5.77
N VAL A 35 -9.88 -0.68 5.54
CA VAL A 35 -10.48 0.67 5.41
C VAL A 35 -11.79 0.70 6.18
N ASN A 36 -12.06 1.83 6.85
CA ASN A 36 -13.35 2.07 7.50
C ASN A 36 -14.28 2.83 6.54
N ASP A 37 -14.93 2.10 5.63
CA ASP A 37 -15.77 2.67 4.58
C ASP A 37 -16.94 3.48 5.14
N VAL A 38 -17.49 3.04 6.29
CA VAL A 38 -18.56 3.76 7.00
C VAL A 38 -18.05 5.10 7.51
N ALA A 39 -16.85 5.15 8.10
CA ALA A 39 -16.24 6.40 8.54
C ALA A 39 -15.89 7.31 7.37
N ALA A 40 -15.35 6.77 6.27
CA ALA A 40 -15.03 7.56 5.08
C ALA A 40 -16.29 8.20 4.46
N THR A 41 -17.39 7.45 4.41
CA THR A 41 -18.70 7.96 3.95
C THR A 41 -19.24 9.02 4.91
N ALA A 42 -19.19 8.78 6.22
CA ALA A 42 -19.63 9.73 7.24
C ALA A 42 -18.79 11.02 7.21
N ALA A 43 -17.47 10.93 7.06
CA ALA A 43 -16.61 12.11 6.92
C ALA A 43 -16.94 12.93 5.67
N SER A 44 -17.23 12.26 4.55
CA SER A 44 -17.68 12.96 3.33
C SER A 44 -19.01 13.68 3.55
N HIS A 45 -19.92 13.11 4.32
CA HIS A 45 -21.18 13.76 4.71
C HIS A 45 -20.96 14.92 5.69
N ASN A 46 -20.04 14.77 6.64
CA ASN A 46 -19.75 15.75 7.68
C ASN A 46 -18.92 16.94 7.18
N ALA A 47 -18.09 16.77 6.15
CA ALA A 47 -17.22 17.82 5.61
C ALA A 47 -17.93 19.17 5.32
N PRO A 48 -19.07 19.24 4.60
CA PRO A 48 -19.76 20.51 4.40
C PRO A 48 -20.32 21.12 5.70
N ILE A 49 -20.67 20.29 6.70
CA ILE A 49 -21.15 20.76 8.00
C ILE A 49 -19.99 21.37 8.79
N GLU A 50 -18.82 20.73 8.78
CA GLU A 50 -17.58 21.23 9.39
C GLU A 50 -17.14 22.55 8.77
N ASP A 51 -17.22 22.68 7.44
CA ASP A 51 -16.92 23.93 6.74
C ASP A 51 -17.90 25.05 7.14
N GLU A 52 -19.18 24.74 7.36
CA GLU A 52 -20.15 25.73 7.83
C GLU A 52 -19.91 26.14 9.29
N ILE A 53 -19.57 25.19 10.17
CA ILE A 53 -19.15 25.49 11.55
C ILE A 53 -17.92 26.42 11.53
N ARG A 54 -16.93 26.15 10.68
CA ARG A 54 -15.74 26.99 10.54
C ARG A 54 -16.08 28.41 10.09
N ARG A 55 -17.04 28.58 9.17
CA ARG A 55 -17.53 29.93 8.80
C ARG A 55 -18.24 30.64 9.95
N LEU A 56 -18.95 29.90 10.80
CA LEU A 56 -19.54 30.48 12.02
C LEU A 56 -18.45 30.93 13.01
N GLU A 57 -17.38 30.15 13.15
CA GLU A 57 -16.20 30.52 13.96
C GLU A 57 -15.55 31.82 13.43
N GLU A 58 -15.33 31.91 12.11
CA GLU A 58 -14.79 33.13 11.48
C GLU A 58 -15.68 34.36 11.73
N ARG A 59 -17.02 34.19 11.72
CA ARG A 59 -17.97 35.28 12.01
C ARG A 59 -17.94 35.71 13.48
N LEU A 60 -17.80 34.76 14.40
CA LEU A 60 -17.62 35.02 15.83
C LEU A 60 -16.33 35.81 16.07
N GLU A 61 -15.21 35.37 15.48
CA GLU A 61 -13.90 36.05 15.58
C GLU A 61 -13.93 37.46 14.99
N ALA A 62 -14.70 37.69 13.93
CA ALA A 62 -14.92 39.01 13.33
C ALA A 62 -15.89 39.92 14.11
N GLY A 63 -16.50 39.43 15.20
CA GLY A 63 -17.49 40.18 15.99
C GLY A 63 -18.83 40.38 15.28
N HIS A 64 -19.14 39.54 14.28
CA HIS A 64 -20.42 39.55 13.55
C HIS A 64 -21.48 38.63 14.16
N MET A 65 -21.15 37.99 15.27
CA MET A 65 -21.96 37.01 16.01
C MET A 65 -21.45 36.98 17.45
N ASP A 66 -22.32 36.73 18.43
CA ASP A 66 -21.90 36.50 19.82
C ASP A 66 -21.69 35.00 20.12
N GLN A 67 -21.07 34.69 21.26
CA GLN A 67 -20.73 33.31 21.64
C GLN A 67 -21.98 32.42 21.80
N GLU A 68 -23.08 32.96 22.32
CA GLU A 68 -24.31 32.18 22.56
C GLU A 68 -24.98 31.81 21.23
N GLU A 69 -25.04 32.75 20.28
CA GLU A 69 -25.52 32.52 18.93
C GLU A 69 -24.66 31.47 18.20
N PHE A 70 -23.33 31.57 18.31
CA PHE A 70 -22.40 30.60 17.76
C PHE A 70 -22.64 29.19 18.33
N ASP A 71 -22.65 29.06 19.67
CA ASP A 71 -22.79 27.76 20.34
C ASP A 71 -24.11 27.07 19.95
N ALA A 72 -25.21 27.83 19.89
CA ALA A 72 -26.52 27.30 19.49
C ALA A 72 -26.55 26.86 18.01
N ALA A 73 -25.92 27.61 17.11
CA ALA A 73 -25.86 27.28 15.69
C ALA A 73 -24.93 26.08 15.42
N ALA A 74 -23.75 26.07 16.03
CA ALA A 74 -22.79 24.98 15.92
C ALA A 74 -23.34 23.68 16.51
N GLU A 75 -24.02 23.73 17.66
CA GLU A 75 -24.66 22.56 18.26
C GLU A 75 -25.77 21.99 17.37
N ARG A 76 -26.58 22.84 16.71
CA ARG A 76 -27.57 22.38 15.73
C ARG A 76 -26.91 21.63 14.58
N LEU A 77 -25.84 22.18 14.02
CA LEU A 77 -25.08 21.55 12.93
C LEU A 77 -24.42 20.24 13.38
N ARG A 78 -23.82 20.21 14.58
CA ARG A 78 -23.21 18.99 15.13
C ARG A 78 -24.20 17.84 15.34
N ARG A 79 -25.48 18.14 15.58
CA ARG A 79 -26.53 17.11 15.68
C ARG A 79 -26.88 16.46 14.34
N GLU A 80 -26.58 17.13 13.23
CA GLU A 80 -26.76 16.59 11.88
C GLU A 80 -25.57 15.71 11.46
N MET A 81 -24.42 15.83 12.14
CA MET A 81 -23.24 15.04 11.83
C MET A 81 -23.46 13.55 12.10
N VAL A 82 -22.99 12.72 11.17
CA VAL A 82 -22.96 11.27 11.32
C VAL A 82 -21.82 10.91 12.25
N ARG A 83 -22.12 10.13 13.29
CA ARG A 83 -21.10 9.63 14.23
C ARG A 83 -20.19 8.62 13.55
N ILE A 84 -18.89 8.82 13.72
CA ILE A 84 -17.85 7.92 13.21
C ILE A 84 -17.42 6.97 14.33
N LYS A 85 -17.59 5.66 14.13
CA LYS A 85 -16.94 4.65 14.97
C LYS A 85 -15.51 4.47 14.46
N VAL A 86 -14.53 4.70 15.33
CA VAL A 86 -13.11 4.43 15.05
C VAL A 86 -12.79 3.00 15.52
N TYR A 87 -12.15 2.22 14.67
CA TYR A 87 -11.68 0.89 15.01
C TYR A 87 -10.20 0.92 15.35
N ARG A 88 -9.74 -0.05 16.14
CA ARG A 88 -8.34 -0.14 16.55
C ARG A 88 -7.85 -1.55 16.31
N ILE A 89 -6.62 -1.67 15.82
CA ILE A 89 -5.91 -2.93 15.63
C ILE A 89 -4.49 -2.80 16.16
N GLY A 90 -4.00 -3.83 16.85
CA GLY A 90 -2.63 -3.88 17.33
C GLY A 90 -2.45 -4.02 18.84
N GLY A 91 -1.21 -3.84 19.26
CA GLY A 91 -0.74 -4.11 20.60
C GLY A 91 0.78 -4.27 20.62
N PRO A 92 1.34 -4.91 21.66
CA PRO A 92 2.77 -5.21 21.73
C PRO A 92 3.23 -5.96 20.48
N GLY A 93 4.23 -5.40 19.78
CA GLY A 93 4.74 -5.91 18.50
C GLY A 93 4.21 -5.19 17.26
N GLY A 94 3.18 -4.34 17.38
CA GLY A 94 2.62 -3.63 16.23
C GLY A 94 1.39 -4.31 15.63
N TRP A 95 0.55 -3.50 14.98
CA TRP A 95 -0.72 -3.92 14.41
C TRP A 95 -0.63 -5.08 13.41
N LEU A 96 0.48 -5.20 12.69
CA LEU A 96 0.69 -6.26 11.72
C LEU A 96 0.64 -7.67 12.34
N HIS A 97 1.04 -7.84 13.61
CA HIS A 97 0.97 -9.13 14.32
C HIS A 97 -0.46 -9.64 14.51
N PHE A 98 -1.45 -8.78 14.31
CA PHE A 98 -2.87 -9.08 14.46
C PHE A 98 -3.53 -9.41 13.12
N ILE A 99 -2.76 -9.41 12.03
CA ILE A 99 -3.17 -9.89 10.71
C ILE A 99 -2.60 -11.28 10.49
N LYS A 100 -3.48 -12.21 10.16
CA LYS A 100 -3.15 -13.58 9.80
C LYS A 100 -3.54 -13.85 8.36
N ILE A 101 -2.71 -14.62 7.66
CA ILE A 101 -3.06 -15.17 6.36
C ILE A 101 -3.55 -16.59 6.58
N GLN A 102 -4.70 -16.92 6.00
CA GLN A 102 -5.28 -18.25 6.06
C GLN A 102 -5.42 -18.83 4.66
N SER A 103 -5.30 -20.14 4.55
CA SER A 103 -5.61 -20.89 3.33
C SER A 103 -6.73 -21.89 3.57
N LEU A 104 -7.58 -22.08 2.57
CA LEU A 104 -8.61 -23.12 2.58
C LEU A 104 -7.99 -24.45 2.15
N THR A 105 -7.96 -25.44 3.06
CA THR A 105 -7.50 -26.80 2.76
C THR A 105 -8.66 -27.77 2.98
N GLY A 106 -9.14 -28.40 1.91
CA GLY A 106 -10.40 -29.15 1.96
C GLY A 106 -11.58 -28.20 2.20
N GLU A 107 -12.22 -28.30 3.36
CA GLU A 107 -13.36 -27.46 3.75
C GLU A 107 -13.06 -26.53 4.92
N GLU A 108 -11.82 -26.52 5.43
CA GLU A 108 -11.45 -25.77 6.63
C GLU A 108 -10.41 -24.68 6.32
N TRP A 109 -10.62 -23.51 6.91
CA TRP A 109 -9.65 -22.41 6.92
C TRP A 109 -8.62 -22.63 8.02
N GLY A 110 -7.34 -22.62 7.65
CA GLY A 110 -6.22 -22.70 8.58
C GLY A 110 -5.18 -21.62 8.33
N ASP A 111 -4.49 -21.20 9.38
CA ASP A 111 -3.36 -20.27 9.29
C ASP A 111 -2.25 -20.87 8.39
N VAL A 112 -1.68 -20.07 7.50
CA VAL A 112 -0.57 -20.53 6.65
C VAL A 112 0.75 -20.56 7.45
N ASP A 113 1.51 -21.66 7.35
CA ASP A 113 2.88 -21.78 7.92
C ASP A 113 3.97 -21.31 6.93
N TRP A 114 3.62 -20.30 6.14
CA TRP A 114 4.51 -19.74 5.12
C TRP A 114 5.41 -18.67 5.76
N PRO A 115 6.73 -18.67 5.53
CA PRO A 115 7.61 -17.58 5.95
C PRO A 115 7.32 -16.31 5.15
N LEU A 116 6.28 -15.60 5.56
CA LEU A 116 5.85 -14.31 5.02
C LEU A 116 6.65 -13.19 5.68
N TRP A 117 7.18 -12.28 4.85
CA TRP A 117 7.98 -11.14 5.30
C TRP A 117 7.28 -9.83 4.95
N PRO A 118 7.15 -8.88 5.88
CA PRO A 118 6.67 -7.55 5.54
C PRO A 118 7.60 -6.89 4.52
N LEU A 119 7.03 -6.46 3.38
CA LEU A 119 7.75 -5.77 2.30
C LEU A 119 7.60 -4.26 2.37
N THR A 120 6.58 -3.79 3.08
CA THR A 120 6.28 -2.37 3.28
C THR A 120 6.79 -1.91 4.64
N HIS A 121 7.40 -0.72 4.66
CA HIS A 121 7.75 -0.05 5.89
C HIS A 121 6.50 0.63 6.45
N HIS A 122 5.98 0.10 7.55
CA HIS A 122 4.91 0.76 8.30
C HIS A 122 5.52 1.70 9.33
N PRO A 123 4.84 2.83 9.63
CA PRO A 123 5.21 3.57 10.83
C PRO A 123 5.14 2.61 12.03
N GLU A 124 6.14 2.68 12.91
CA GLU A 124 6.29 1.81 14.09
C GLU A 124 5.20 2.10 15.14
N VAL A 125 3.95 1.87 14.75
CA VAL A 125 2.78 2.14 15.55
C VAL A 125 2.31 0.82 16.14
N GLU A 126 2.31 0.75 17.48
CA GLU A 126 1.81 -0.42 18.20
C GLU A 126 0.34 -0.69 17.90
N VAL A 127 -0.47 0.38 17.86
CA VAL A 127 -1.92 0.33 17.65
C VAL A 127 -2.32 1.31 16.54
N ALA A 128 -2.81 0.80 15.42
CA ALA A 128 -3.36 1.62 14.35
C ALA A 128 -4.84 1.92 14.59
N GLU A 129 -5.24 3.17 14.34
CA GLU A 129 -6.63 3.61 14.36
C GLU A 129 -7.18 3.65 12.94
N ILE A 130 -8.27 2.94 12.69
CA ILE A 130 -8.92 2.85 11.38
C ILE A 130 -10.12 3.79 11.41
N ASP A 131 -9.85 5.05 11.10
CA ASP A 131 -10.84 6.12 11.00
C ASP A 131 -11.19 6.40 9.52
N ALA A 132 -11.80 7.55 9.24
CA ALA A 132 -12.20 7.95 7.89
C ALA A 132 -11.03 8.23 6.93
N SER A 133 -9.83 8.46 7.46
CA SER A 133 -8.66 8.92 6.71
C SER A 133 -7.52 7.89 6.68
N THR A 134 -7.60 6.89 7.55
CA THR A 134 -6.53 5.91 7.76
C THR A 134 -6.83 4.60 7.04
N THR A 135 -5.94 4.24 6.12
CA THR A 135 -5.87 2.91 5.52
C THR A 135 -4.71 2.16 6.15
N CYS A 136 -5.01 1.03 6.79
CA CYS A 136 -3.96 0.08 7.16
C CYS A 136 -3.67 -0.78 5.94
N TYR A 137 -2.45 -0.73 5.43
CA TYR A 137 -2.03 -1.46 4.24
C TYR A 137 -0.74 -2.19 4.58
N VAL A 138 -0.55 -3.42 4.13
CA VAL A 138 0.71 -4.18 4.21
C VAL A 138 0.88 -5.06 3.00
N GLU A 139 2.12 -5.19 2.53
CA GLU A 139 2.52 -6.24 1.60
C GLU A 139 3.35 -7.30 2.33
N LEU A 140 3.00 -8.56 2.12
CA LEU A 140 3.70 -9.72 2.65
C LEU A 140 4.33 -10.49 1.50
N GLY A 141 5.64 -10.65 1.53
CA GLY A 141 6.41 -11.35 0.52
C GLY A 141 6.69 -12.79 0.92
N PHE A 142 6.58 -13.70 -0.04
CA PHE A 142 7.01 -15.08 0.08
C PHE A 142 8.09 -15.40 -0.96
N ASP A 143 9.16 -16.03 -0.51
CA ASP A 143 10.34 -16.26 -1.32
C ASP A 143 10.06 -17.30 -2.43
N PRO A 144 10.42 -17.01 -3.70
CA PRO A 144 10.30 -17.99 -4.78
C PRO A 144 11.02 -19.30 -4.51
N ASP A 145 12.15 -19.25 -3.80
CA ASP A 145 13.01 -20.42 -3.59
C ASP A 145 12.72 -21.17 -2.28
N ASP A 146 11.68 -20.78 -1.54
CA ASP A 146 11.35 -21.42 -0.26
C ASP A 146 10.82 -22.87 -0.45
N PRO A 147 11.34 -23.85 0.30
CA PRO A 147 10.91 -25.25 0.19
C PRO A 147 9.47 -25.48 0.69
N LYS A 148 8.89 -24.58 1.49
CA LYS A 148 7.50 -24.66 1.95
C LYS A 148 6.49 -24.07 0.95
N ARG A 149 6.93 -23.71 -0.25
CA ARG A 149 6.03 -23.15 -1.28
C ARG A 149 4.89 -24.13 -1.57
N PRO A 150 3.63 -23.68 -1.51
CA PRO A 150 2.49 -24.53 -1.86
C PRO A 150 2.50 -24.88 -3.35
N GLU A 151 1.78 -25.94 -3.70
CA GLU A 151 1.50 -26.35 -5.07
C GLU A 151 -0.01 -26.55 -5.25
N GLY A 152 -0.52 -26.28 -6.46
CA GLY A 152 -1.93 -26.41 -6.80
C GLY A 152 -2.77 -25.18 -6.49
N GLU A 153 -4.08 -25.35 -6.61
CA GLU A 153 -5.06 -24.27 -6.39
C GLU A 153 -5.36 -24.13 -4.89
N LEU A 154 -5.25 -22.89 -4.39
CA LEU A 154 -5.58 -22.51 -3.03
C LEU A 154 -6.46 -21.26 -3.03
N GLN A 155 -7.32 -21.17 -2.02
CA GLN A 155 -7.97 -19.91 -1.65
C GLN A 155 -7.27 -19.35 -0.43
N ILE A 156 -6.93 -18.06 -0.46
CA ILE A 156 -6.21 -17.36 0.59
C ILE A 156 -7.02 -16.15 1.02
N ARG A 157 -7.08 -15.89 2.33
CA ARG A 157 -7.70 -14.68 2.88
C ARG A 157 -6.84 -14.09 3.98
N ALA A 158 -7.03 -12.81 4.24
CA ALA A 158 -6.57 -12.17 5.45
C ALA A 158 -7.65 -12.28 6.53
N VAL A 159 -7.22 -12.41 7.79
CA VAL A 159 -8.07 -12.32 8.97
C VAL A 159 -7.40 -11.36 9.95
N ALA A 160 -8.14 -10.38 10.46
CA ALA A 160 -7.62 -9.43 11.43
C ALA A 160 -8.47 -9.42 12.69
N LYS A 161 -7.80 -9.39 13.86
CA LYS A 161 -8.47 -9.24 15.15
C LYS A 161 -8.42 -7.78 15.61
N LEU A 162 -9.59 -7.15 15.67
CA LEU A 162 -9.75 -5.78 16.17
C LEU A 162 -9.88 -5.78 17.70
N PHE A 163 -9.78 -4.60 18.30
CA PHE A 163 -10.10 -4.41 19.71
C PHE A 163 -11.58 -4.74 19.98
N GLY A 164 -11.87 -5.39 21.11
CA GLY A 164 -13.23 -5.80 21.46
C GLY A 164 -13.66 -7.18 20.93
N ASP A 165 -12.69 -8.03 20.56
CA ASP A 165 -12.89 -9.38 20.02
C ASP A 165 -13.63 -9.45 18.67
N GLU A 166 -13.86 -8.31 18.02
CA GLU A 166 -14.35 -8.25 16.65
C GLU A 166 -13.29 -8.82 15.69
N THR A 167 -13.70 -9.73 14.80
CA THR A 167 -12.84 -10.32 13.76
C THR A 167 -13.36 -9.88 12.40
N ILE A 168 -12.45 -9.42 11.56
CA ILE A 168 -12.73 -9.09 10.16
C ILE A 168 -11.99 -10.06 9.26
N GLU A 169 -12.63 -10.42 8.15
CA GLU A 169 -12.09 -11.34 7.16
C GLU A 169 -12.17 -10.68 5.79
N SER A 170 -11.17 -10.90 4.94
CA SER A 170 -11.23 -10.45 3.56
C SER A 170 -12.02 -11.43 2.71
N GLU A 171 -12.44 -10.99 1.53
CA GLU A 171 -12.74 -11.93 0.46
C GLU A 171 -11.50 -12.80 0.15
N ALA A 172 -11.77 -14.02 -0.33
CA ALA A 172 -10.73 -14.98 -0.63
C ALA A 172 -10.15 -14.75 -2.03
N ALA A 173 -8.83 -14.54 -2.11
CA ALA A 173 -8.09 -14.57 -3.35
C ALA A 173 -7.85 -16.03 -3.79
N ARG A 174 -8.00 -16.31 -5.08
CA ARG A 174 -7.70 -17.61 -5.70
C ARG A 174 -6.28 -17.59 -6.25
N VAL A 175 -5.50 -18.59 -5.91
CA VAL A 175 -4.11 -18.69 -6.37
C VAL A 175 -3.83 -20.09 -6.84
N ASN A 176 -3.37 -20.21 -8.08
CA ASN A 176 -2.86 -21.47 -8.62
C ASN A 176 -1.33 -21.47 -8.59
N PHE A 177 -0.75 -22.25 -7.70
CA PHE A 177 0.70 -22.40 -7.57
C PHE A 177 1.20 -23.50 -8.51
N LEU A 178 2.07 -23.12 -9.44
CA LEU A 178 2.68 -24.06 -10.37
C LEU A 178 4.03 -24.55 -9.85
N ALA A 179 4.21 -25.87 -9.82
CA ALA A 179 5.49 -26.51 -9.50
C ALA A 179 6.60 -26.14 -10.50
N GLU A 180 6.21 -25.77 -11.72
CA GLU A 180 7.11 -25.37 -12.79
C GLU A 180 7.39 -23.87 -12.73
N GLY A 181 8.66 -23.52 -12.86
CA GLY A 181 9.06 -22.13 -13.09
C GLY A 181 8.63 -21.66 -14.48
N LEU A 182 8.66 -20.35 -14.70
CA LEU A 182 8.36 -19.74 -15.99
C LEU A 182 9.20 -20.36 -17.12
N PRO A 183 8.70 -20.43 -18.36
CA PRO A 183 9.52 -20.78 -19.52
C PRO A 183 10.71 -19.82 -19.66
N LYS A 184 11.86 -20.30 -20.16
CA LYS A 184 13.09 -19.49 -20.28
C LYS A 184 12.89 -18.15 -21.02
N ALA A 185 12.08 -18.15 -22.09
CA ALA A 185 11.77 -16.94 -22.85
C ALA A 185 10.96 -15.92 -22.03
N GLU A 186 10.05 -16.39 -21.19
CA GLU A 186 9.23 -15.56 -20.30
C GLU A 186 10.07 -14.99 -19.14
N ARG A 187 11.00 -15.76 -18.58
CA ARG A 187 11.90 -15.29 -17.50
C ARG A 187 12.74 -14.07 -17.87
N ALA A 188 13.01 -13.88 -19.16
CA ALA A 188 13.82 -12.79 -19.68
C ALA A 188 12.99 -11.56 -20.08
N LYS A 189 11.66 -11.62 -19.94
CA LYS A 189 10.80 -10.47 -20.20
C LYS A 189 11.07 -9.36 -19.19
N GLU A 190 10.90 -8.13 -19.66
CA GLU A 190 11.14 -6.92 -18.87
C GLU A 190 10.27 -6.92 -17.62
N GLU A 191 8.99 -7.22 -17.77
CA GLU A 191 7.99 -7.19 -16.72
C GLU A 191 8.35 -8.16 -15.58
N VAL A 192 8.81 -9.37 -15.93
CA VAL A 192 9.23 -10.39 -14.96
C VAL A 192 10.49 -9.98 -14.22
N LEU A 193 11.48 -9.44 -14.93
CA LEU A 193 12.74 -9.00 -14.33
C LEU A 193 12.53 -7.76 -13.44
N VAL A 194 11.69 -6.81 -13.85
CA VAL A 194 11.31 -5.65 -13.02
C VAL A 194 10.62 -6.14 -11.74
N ALA A 195 9.61 -7.01 -11.83
CA ALA A 195 8.92 -7.53 -10.65
C ALA A 195 9.86 -8.28 -9.68
N LYS A 196 10.82 -9.06 -10.19
CA LYS A 196 11.86 -9.69 -9.36
C LYS A 196 12.77 -8.65 -8.70
N GLY A 197 13.14 -7.61 -9.43
CA GLY A 197 13.94 -6.51 -8.91
C GLY A 197 13.21 -5.73 -7.81
N GLU A 198 11.93 -5.42 -8.00
CA GLU A 198 11.08 -4.75 -7.00
C GLU A 198 10.96 -5.57 -5.73
N TYR A 199 10.69 -6.88 -5.86
CA TYR A 199 10.65 -7.78 -4.73
C TYR A 199 11.97 -7.82 -3.96
N ALA A 200 13.09 -7.97 -4.68
CA ALA A 200 14.42 -7.97 -4.08
C ALA A 200 14.74 -6.64 -3.38
N LEU A 201 14.37 -5.50 -3.98
CA LEU A 201 14.54 -4.18 -3.35
C LEU A 201 13.73 -4.07 -2.06
N LYS A 202 12.45 -4.48 -2.08
CA LYS A 202 11.58 -4.47 -0.89
C LYS A 202 12.13 -5.37 0.22
N ARG A 203 12.83 -6.45 -0.12
CA ARG A 203 13.56 -7.33 0.82
C ARG A 203 14.91 -6.75 1.30
N GLY A 204 15.34 -5.60 0.80
CA GLY A 204 16.65 -5.00 1.08
C GLY A 204 17.82 -5.70 0.38
N LEU A 205 17.54 -6.59 -0.58
CA LEU A 205 18.53 -7.34 -1.35
C LEU A 205 19.02 -6.51 -2.54
N HIS A 206 19.72 -5.41 -2.26
CA HIS A 206 20.11 -4.42 -3.26
C HIS A 206 20.91 -5.00 -4.44
N ASP A 207 21.86 -5.90 -4.19
CA ASP A 207 22.67 -6.51 -5.25
C ASP A 207 21.83 -7.41 -6.16
N GLU A 208 20.85 -8.12 -5.60
CA GLU A 208 19.92 -8.94 -6.38
C GLU A 208 18.97 -8.08 -7.22
N ALA A 209 18.41 -7.04 -6.62
CA ALA A 209 17.58 -6.08 -7.32
C ALA A 209 18.33 -5.45 -8.50
N LEU A 210 19.58 -5.06 -8.27
CA LEU A 210 20.44 -4.46 -9.29
C LEU A 210 20.74 -5.43 -10.43
N ARG A 211 21.00 -6.72 -10.15
CA ARG A 211 21.20 -7.74 -11.20
C ARG A 211 20.01 -7.84 -12.14
N HIS A 212 18.79 -7.85 -11.59
CA HIS A 212 17.57 -7.92 -12.39
C HIS A 212 17.37 -6.65 -13.25
N VAL A 213 17.53 -5.48 -12.64
CA VAL A 213 17.43 -4.18 -13.34
C VAL A 213 18.47 -4.05 -14.45
N GLN A 214 19.71 -4.43 -14.19
CA GLN A 214 20.79 -4.39 -15.19
C GLN A 214 20.51 -5.31 -16.38
N ALA A 215 19.90 -6.49 -16.15
CA ALA A 215 19.50 -7.37 -17.23
C ALA A 215 18.47 -6.70 -18.15
N VAL A 216 17.50 -5.97 -17.59
CA VAL A 216 16.53 -5.19 -18.36
C VAL A 216 17.21 -4.05 -19.11
N LEU A 217 18.00 -3.21 -18.43
CA LEU A 217 18.64 -2.04 -19.02
C LEU A 217 19.67 -2.41 -20.10
N LYS A 218 20.31 -3.58 -20.01
CA LYS A 218 21.19 -4.10 -21.07
C LYS A 218 20.41 -4.41 -22.36
N ALA A 219 19.20 -4.94 -22.25
CA ALA A 219 18.35 -5.26 -23.39
C ALA A 219 17.55 -4.04 -23.89
N LYS A 220 17.12 -3.18 -22.96
CA LYS A 220 16.26 -2.01 -23.18
C LYS A 220 16.76 -0.83 -22.34
N PRO A 221 17.78 -0.08 -22.81
CA PRO A 221 18.35 1.04 -22.04
C PRO A 221 17.37 2.16 -21.69
N SER A 222 16.28 2.30 -22.45
CA SER A 222 15.23 3.30 -22.26
C SER A 222 14.00 2.76 -21.50
N SER A 223 14.14 1.62 -20.82
CA SER A 223 13.06 1.06 -19.97
C SER A 223 12.80 2.00 -18.79
N ILE A 224 11.67 2.71 -18.84
CA ILE A 224 11.25 3.63 -17.78
C ILE A 224 11.07 2.89 -16.45
N PRO A 225 10.41 1.70 -16.38
CA PRO A 225 10.29 0.95 -15.14
C PRO A 225 11.66 0.56 -14.55
N ALA A 226 12.59 0.07 -15.37
CA ALA A 226 13.91 -0.33 -14.88
C ALA A 226 14.78 0.86 -14.45
N LEU A 227 14.68 2.02 -15.12
CA LEU A 227 15.35 3.25 -14.71
C LEU A 227 14.80 3.78 -13.38
N GLY A 228 13.48 3.74 -13.20
CA GLY A 228 12.83 4.09 -11.93
C GLY A 228 13.29 3.18 -10.80
N LEU A 229 13.31 1.87 -11.03
CA LEU A 229 13.76 0.90 -10.04
C LEU A 229 15.27 1.03 -9.73
N LEU A 230 16.11 1.31 -10.73
CA LEU A 230 17.53 1.64 -10.51
C LEU A 230 17.66 2.82 -9.54
N ALA A 231 16.86 3.86 -9.77
CA ALA A 231 16.88 5.05 -8.94
C ALA A 231 16.50 4.75 -7.48
N GLU A 232 15.49 3.91 -7.27
CA GLU A 232 15.08 3.48 -5.92
C GLU A 232 16.14 2.61 -5.23
N ILE A 233 16.80 1.72 -5.97
CA ILE A 233 17.93 0.92 -5.44
C ILE A 233 19.08 1.82 -5.01
N GLU A 234 19.45 2.81 -5.83
CA GLU A 234 20.53 3.73 -5.46
C GLU A 234 20.12 4.65 -4.30
N GLU A 235 18.85 5.06 -4.22
CA GLU A 235 18.32 5.83 -3.09
C GLU A 235 18.40 5.03 -1.79
N SER A 236 17.99 3.75 -1.80
CA SER A 236 18.02 2.89 -0.62
C SER A 236 19.43 2.56 -0.15
N ARG A 237 20.41 2.55 -1.08
CA ARG A 237 21.84 2.42 -0.77
C ARG A 237 22.48 3.71 -0.26
N GLY A 238 21.77 4.84 -0.30
CA GLY A 238 22.28 6.16 0.08
C GLY A 238 23.07 6.89 -1.02
N ASN A 239 23.10 6.35 -2.23
CA ASN A 239 23.77 6.93 -3.40
C ASN A 239 22.85 7.97 -4.06
N LEU A 240 22.60 9.08 -3.36
CA LEU A 240 21.56 10.04 -3.72
C LEU A 240 21.77 10.72 -5.07
N LYS A 241 23.03 10.88 -5.52
CA LYS A 241 23.35 11.50 -6.81
C LYS A 241 23.01 10.56 -7.97
N GLU A 242 23.36 9.30 -7.83
CA GLU A 242 23.07 8.23 -8.77
C GLU A 242 21.55 8.01 -8.86
N ALA A 243 20.87 7.99 -7.71
CA ALA A 243 19.41 7.93 -7.63
C ALA A 243 18.75 9.09 -8.38
N LEU A 244 19.18 10.33 -8.13
CA LEU A 244 18.66 11.52 -8.82
C LEU A 244 18.85 11.41 -10.33
N THR A 245 20.05 11.04 -10.78
CA THR A 245 20.38 10.88 -12.19
C THR A 245 19.47 9.85 -12.87
N ALA A 246 19.24 8.70 -12.21
CA ALA A 246 18.38 7.64 -12.74
C ALA A 246 16.91 8.08 -12.82
N PHE A 247 16.38 8.78 -11.80
CA PHE A 247 15.02 9.34 -11.85
C PHE A 247 14.85 10.40 -12.94
N GLU A 248 15.83 11.29 -13.12
CA GLU A 248 15.82 12.29 -14.20
C GLU A 248 15.84 11.62 -15.58
N THR A 249 16.64 10.57 -15.74
CA THR A 249 16.68 9.78 -16.98
C THR A 249 15.34 9.08 -17.23
N ALA A 250 14.74 8.45 -16.22
CA ALA A 250 13.42 7.82 -16.33
C ALA A 250 12.34 8.84 -16.74
N PHE A 251 12.39 10.03 -16.15
CA PHE A 251 11.49 11.14 -16.45
C PHE A 251 11.65 11.65 -17.88
N ASP A 252 12.88 11.82 -18.36
CA ASP A 252 13.15 12.27 -19.72
C ASP A 252 12.74 11.24 -20.76
N GLU A 253 13.03 9.95 -20.51
CA GLU A 253 12.57 8.85 -21.37
C GLU A 253 11.04 8.78 -21.41
N PHE A 254 10.37 8.97 -20.27
CA PHE A 254 8.92 9.09 -20.24
C PHE A 254 8.43 10.21 -21.14
N ARG A 255 9.01 11.41 -21.06
CA ARG A 255 8.61 12.56 -21.90
C ARG A 255 8.87 12.34 -23.39
N LYS A 256 9.93 11.61 -23.75
CA LYS A 256 10.23 11.28 -25.15
C LYS A 256 9.21 10.29 -25.72
N GLN A 257 8.84 9.27 -24.94
CA GLN A 257 7.98 8.17 -25.37
C GLN A 257 6.48 8.52 -25.26
N SER A 258 6.09 9.17 -24.17
CA SER A 258 4.70 9.57 -23.93
C SER A 258 4.45 10.92 -24.56
N LYS A 259 3.55 10.99 -25.56
CA LYS A 259 2.98 12.26 -26.05
C LYS A 259 2.21 13.05 -24.98
N MET A 260 2.20 12.59 -23.73
CA MET A 260 1.56 13.24 -22.60
C MET A 260 2.30 14.52 -22.23
N ARG A 261 1.53 15.55 -21.84
CA ARG A 261 2.08 16.82 -21.35
C ARG A 261 2.73 16.69 -19.97
N ASP A 262 2.20 15.79 -19.14
CA ASP A 262 2.54 15.72 -17.73
C ASP A 262 3.17 14.35 -17.37
N PRO A 263 4.41 14.35 -16.86
CA PRO A 263 5.08 13.14 -16.39
C PRO A 263 4.50 12.62 -15.06
N PRO A 264 4.78 11.36 -14.69
CA PRO A 264 4.28 10.79 -13.45
C PRO A 264 4.65 11.66 -12.25
N ARG A 265 3.63 12.04 -11.45
CA ARG A 265 3.82 12.82 -10.20
C ARG A 265 4.84 12.18 -9.27
N TYR A 266 4.96 10.85 -9.32
CA TYR A 266 5.95 10.08 -8.59
C TYR A 266 7.39 10.56 -8.85
N PHE A 267 7.83 10.61 -10.13
CA PHE A 267 9.17 11.05 -10.48
C PHE A 267 9.41 12.52 -10.10
N ILE A 268 8.43 13.40 -10.34
CA ILE A 268 8.52 14.81 -9.94
C ILE A 268 8.78 14.94 -8.43
N LYS A 269 8.01 14.21 -7.62
CA LYS A 269 8.15 14.22 -6.16
C LYS A 269 9.52 13.70 -5.73
N LYS A 270 9.95 12.56 -6.25
CA LYS A 270 11.24 11.93 -5.93
C LYS A 270 12.43 12.82 -6.30
N ILE A 271 12.46 13.36 -7.51
CA ILE A 271 13.49 14.29 -7.97
C ILE A 271 13.58 15.51 -7.04
N ARG A 272 12.43 16.13 -6.71
CA ARG A 272 12.39 17.29 -5.80
C ARG A 272 12.96 16.96 -4.42
N LEU A 273 12.56 15.82 -3.84
CA LEU A 273 13.04 15.40 -2.52
C LEU A 273 14.54 15.12 -2.51
N LEU A 274 15.06 14.44 -3.54
CA LEU A 274 16.49 14.14 -3.64
C LEU A 274 17.33 15.41 -3.82
N ARG A 275 16.88 16.37 -4.63
CA ARG A 275 17.55 17.68 -4.76
C ARG A 275 17.61 18.41 -3.43
N ALA A 276 16.50 18.47 -2.69
CA ALA A 276 16.47 19.11 -1.36
C ALA A 276 17.43 18.43 -0.36
N ARG A 277 17.60 17.10 -0.45
CA ARG A 277 18.55 16.35 0.40
C ARG A 277 20.02 16.58 0.02
N LEU A 278 20.29 16.85 -1.26
CA LEU A 278 21.64 17.10 -1.78
C LEU A 278 22.09 18.55 -1.60
N GLU A 279 21.15 19.50 -1.53
CA GLU A 279 21.41 20.94 -1.38
C GLU A 279 20.69 21.52 -0.14
N PRO A 280 21.10 21.16 1.08
CA PRO A 280 20.39 21.57 2.30
C PRO A 280 20.49 23.07 2.63
N GLU A 281 21.39 23.82 1.98
CA GLU A 281 21.72 25.22 2.35
C GLU A 281 20.82 26.28 1.70
N GLN A 282 19.74 25.92 1.01
CA GLN A 282 18.79 26.87 0.39
C GLN A 282 17.34 26.74 0.91
N ALA A 283 17.11 25.99 2.00
CA ALA A 283 15.80 25.80 2.61
C ALA A 283 15.66 26.51 3.97
#